data_AF-A0A067LXG5-F1
#
_entry.id   AF-A0A067LXG5-F1
#
_cell.length_a   1.000
_cell.length_b   1.000
_cell.length_c   1.000
_cell.angle_alpha   90.00
_cell.angle_beta   90.00
_cell.angle_gamma   90.00
#
_symmetry.space_group_name_H-M   'P 1'
#
loop_
_entity.id
_entity.type
_entity.pdbx_description
1 polymer ?
#
loop_
_entity_poly.entity_id
_entity_poly.type
_entity_poly.pdbx_seq_one_letter_code
_entity_poly.pdbx_strand_id
1 'polypeptide(L)'
;MRYLHHTGIPGGGAPNRSKLALDKYRCMWKDLREAQKKKVVKEESAQYTWINRHNLLSVFSIDCKKCILTYTEPSARGENPPCDPCADILDDKRFKNALRRKMPNEDHMRFAPTQYRPELLSTIWAMQAGVRQLVEMV
;
A
#
# COMPACT_ATOMS: atom_id res chain seq x y z
N MET A 1 -12.36 5.08 -2.78
CA MET A 1 -11.45 5.52 -1.68
C MET A 1 -10.12 5.99 -2.30
N ARG A 2 -9.74 7.27 -2.21
CA ARG A 2 -8.53 7.83 -2.89
C ARG A 2 -7.21 7.15 -2.52
N TYR A 3 -7.17 6.42 -1.41
CA TYR A 3 -5.97 5.76 -0.90
C TYR A 3 -5.45 4.60 -1.76
N LEU A 4 -6.34 3.67 -2.13
CA LEU A 4 -5.93 2.48 -2.89
C LEU A 4 -5.53 2.80 -4.33
N HIS A 5 -6.05 3.89 -4.91
CA HIS A 5 -5.63 4.35 -6.24
C HIS A 5 -4.17 4.82 -6.30
N HIS A 6 -3.59 5.29 -5.18
CA HIS A 6 -2.23 5.82 -5.16
C HIS A 6 -1.20 4.88 -4.51
N THR A 7 -1.65 3.86 -3.79
CA THR A 7 -0.79 2.99 -2.99
C THR A 7 -0.68 1.62 -3.64
N GLY A 8 0.33 1.38 -4.48
CA GLY A 8 0.55 0.07 -5.11
C GLY A 8 1.02 -1.04 -4.16
N ILE A 9 1.36 -0.73 -2.90
CA ILE A 9 1.84 -1.73 -1.94
C ILE A 9 0.68 -2.61 -1.41
N PRO A 10 0.97 -3.87 -1.04
CA PRO A 10 -0.04 -4.82 -0.59
C PRO A 10 -0.55 -4.58 0.83
N GLY A 11 0.03 -3.67 1.61
CA GLY A 11 -0.37 -3.41 3.00
C GLY A 11 0.47 -2.32 3.65
N GLY A 12 0.29 -2.12 4.94
CA GLY A 12 1.06 -1.13 5.70
C GLY A 12 0.93 -1.31 7.21
N GLY A 13 1.50 -0.35 7.96
CA GLY A 13 1.50 -0.37 9.42
C GLY A 13 2.77 -0.95 10.04
N ALA A 14 3.62 -1.59 9.25
CA ALA A 14 4.91 -2.07 9.71
C ALA A 14 5.87 -0.94 10.15
N PRO A 15 6.87 -1.24 10.99
CA PRO A 15 7.96 -0.31 11.28
C PRO A 15 8.70 0.12 10.01
N ASN A 16 9.29 1.32 10.03
CA ASN A 16 10.10 1.82 8.92
C ASN A 16 11.29 0.86 8.66
N ARG A 17 11.58 0.58 7.39
CA ARG A 17 12.74 -0.22 6.95
C ARG A 17 14.07 0.19 7.55
N SER A 18 14.31 1.48 7.79
CA SER A 18 15.53 1.93 8.47
C SER A 18 15.62 1.41 9.90
N LYS A 19 14.48 1.34 10.61
CA LYS A 19 14.39 0.76 11.94
C LYS A 19 14.60 -0.76 11.87
N LEU A 20 13.92 -1.45 10.95
CA LEU A 20 14.08 -2.90 10.75
C LEU A 20 15.53 -3.28 10.38
N ALA A 21 16.19 -2.48 9.53
CA ALA A 21 17.60 -2.65 9.17
C ALA A 21 18.52 -2.50 10.40
N LEU A 22 18.29 -1.45 11.19
CA LEU A 22 19.06 -1.20 12.40
C LEU A 22 18.86 -2.31 13.45
N ASP A 23 17.63 -2.77 13.63
CA ASP A 23 17.30 -3.80 14.61
C ASP A 23 17.92 -5.16 14.23
N LYS A 24 17.89 -5.51 12.94
CA LYS A 24 18.33 -6.83 12.45
C LYS A 24 19.81 -6.92 12.10
N TYR A 25 20.37 -5.88 11.49
CA TYR A 25 21.72 -5.89 10.93
C TYR A 25 22.65 -4.86 11.57
N ARG A 26 22.16 -4.04 12.50
CA ARG A 26 22.93 -3.00 13.20
C ARG A 26 23.60 -1.99 12.25
N CYS A 27 23.00 -1.74 11.08
CA CYS A 27 23.47 -0.77 10.09
C CYS A 27 22.32 -0.01 9.42
N MET A 28 22.63 1.04 8.66
CA MET A 28 21.60 1.83 7.96
C MET A 28 21.05 1.07 6.74
N TRP A 29 19.79 1.33 6.39
CA TRP A 29 19.13 0.74 5.21
C TRP A 29 19.94 0.87 3.91
N LYS A 30 20.59 2.03 3.71
CA LYS A 30 21.40 2.31 2.51
C LYS A 30 22.65 1.43 2.41
N ASP A 31 23.16 0.94 3.54
CA ASP A 31 24.40 0.16 3.64
C ASP A 31 24.15 -1.35 3.53
N LEU A 32 22.88 -1.77 3.45
CA LEU A 32 22.51 -3.17 3.27
C LEU A 32 22.82 -3.66 1.85
N ARG A 33 23.32 -4.90 1.75
CA ARG A 33 23.36 -5.63 0.48
C ARG A 33 21.94 -5.94 0.00
N GLU A 34 21.77 -6.11 -1.31
CA GLU A 34 20.45 -6.39 -1.90
C GLU A 34 19.75 -7.62 -1.30
N ALA A 35 20.51 -8.68 -0.97
CA ALA A 35 19.96 -9.85 -0.30
C ALA A 35 19.41 -9.53 1.12
N GLN A 36 20.04 -8.60 1.84
CA GLN A 36 19.58 -8.14 3.16
C GLN A 36 18.37 -7.21 3.03
N LYS A 37 18.37 -6.31 2.04
CA LYS A 37 17.21 -5.46 1.73
C LYS A 37 15.98 -6.32 1.44
N LYS A 38 16.11 -7.37 0.63
CA LYS A 38 15.02 -8.34 0.36
C LYS A 38 14.49 -8.98 1.64
N LYS A 39 15.37 -9.38 2.57
CA LYS A 39 14.97 -9.97 3.87
C LYS A 39 14.21 -8.96 4.74
N VAL A 40 14.63 -7.70 4.77
CA VAL A 40 13.93 -6.64 5.50
C VAL A 40 12.58 -6.33 4.88
N VAL A 41 12.46 -6.27 3.54
CA VAL A 41 11.15 -6.08 2.88
C VAL A 41 10.18 -7.22 3.20
N LYS A 42 10.68 -8.47 3.24
CA LYS A 42 9.87 -9.62 3.65
C LYS A 42 9.40 -9.47 5.10
N GLU A 43 10.28 -9.04 5.99
CA GLU A 43 9.94 -8.81 7.40
C GLU A 43 8.97 -7.65 7.60
N GLU A 44 9.15 -6.55 6.86
CA GLU A 44 8.19 -5.44 6.80
C GLU A 44 6.80 -5.97 6.44
N SER A 45 6.70 -6.79 5.39
CA SER A 45 5.41 -7.34 4.97
C SER A 45 4.77 -8.29 5.98
N ALA A 46 5.58 -9.00 6.78
CA ALA A 46 5.10 -9.85 7.85
C ALA A 46 4.58 -9.06 9.06
N GLN A 47 4.95 -7.78 9.18
CA GLN A 47 4.57 -6.89 10.27
C GLN A 47 3.51 -5.85 9.85
N TYR A 48 2.85 -6.04 8.71
CA TYR A 48 1.71 -5.20 8.35
C TYR A 48 0.59 -5.34 9.38
N THR A 49 -0.12 -4.24 9.63
CA THR A 49 -1.33 -4.22 10.46
C THR A 49 -2.59 -4.13 9.59
N TRP A 50 -2.47 -3.67 8.34
CA TRP A 50 -3.54 -3.73 7.35
C TRP A 50 -3.03 -4.23 5.99
N ILE A 51 -3.96 -4.80 5.22
CA ILE A 51 -3.75 -5.33 3.88
C ILE A 51 -4.63 -4.55 2.90
N ASN A 52 -4.04 -4.17 1.77
CA ASN A 52 -4.72 -3.55 0.65
C ASN A 52 -5.16 -4.64 -0.35
N ARG A 53 -6.46 -4.85 -0.50
CA ARG A 53 -7.04 -5.72 -1.53
C ARG A 53 -7.52 -4.87 -2.70
N HIS A 54 -6.58 -4.58 -3.60
CA HIS A 54 -6.81 -3.73 -4.77
C HIS A 54 -7.91 -4.23 -5.70
N ASN A 55 -8.01 -5.55 -5.87
CA ASN A 55 -9.08 -6.18 -6.66
C ASN A 55 -10.49 -5.94 -6.09
N LEU A 56 -10.59 -5.70 -4.78
CA LEU A 56 -11.86 -5.41 -4.08
C LEU A 56 -12.00 -3.92 -3.75
N LEU A 57 -11.02 -3.10 -4.14
CA LEU A 57 -10.89 -1.70 -3.73
C LEU A 57 -11.13 -1.48 -2.21
N SER A 58 -10.65 -2.43 -1.41
CA SER A 58 -10.93 -2.50 0.03
C SER A 58 -9.67 -2.71 0.86
N VAL A 59 -9.68 -2.19 2.10
CA VAL A 59 -8.62 -2.37 3.10
C VAL A 59 -9.15 -3.26 4.22
N PHE A 60 -8.33 -4.22 4.65
CA PHE A 60 -8.67 -5.15 5.72
C PHE A 60 -7.60 -5.16 6.80
N SER A 61 -7.98 -5.44 8.03
CA SER A 61 -7.03 -5.74 9.09
C SER A 61 -6.40 -7.10 8.82
N ILE A 62 -5.15 -7.29 9.24
CA ILE A 62 -4.55 -8.63 9.25
C ILE A 62 -5.35 -9.59 10.14
N ASP A 63 -6.03 -9.06 11.16
CA ASP A 63 -6.85 -9.80 12.13
C ASP A 63 -8.34 -9.76 11.76
N CYS A 64 -8.67 -9.52 10.48
CA CYS A 64 -10.05 -9.50 10.00
C CYS A 64 -10.77 -10.81 10.35
N LYS A 65 -11.93 -10.69 11.01
CA LYS A 65 -12.76 -11.84 11.43
C LYS A 65 -13.38 -12.60 10.25
N LYS A 66 -13.44 -11.97 9.05
CA LYS A 66 -14.03 -12.45 7.78
C LYS A 66 -15.55 -12.67 7.81
N CYS A 67 -16.04 -13.28 8.88
CA CYS A 67 -17.44 -13.51 9.14
C CYS A 67 -17.82 -12.77 10.42
N ILE A 68 -18.97 -12.09 10.40
CA ILE A 68 -19.55 -11.43 11.57
C ILE A 68 -21.01 -11.89 11.70
N LEU A 69 -21.44 -12.10 12.94
CA LEU A 69 -22.85 -12.33 13.23
C LEU A 69 -23.52 -10.96 13.38
N THR A 70 -24.42 -10.64 12.46
CA THR A 70 -25.23 -9.42 12.52
C THR A 70 -26.57 -9.77 13.17
N TYR A 71 -26.80 -9.26 14.38
CA TYR A 71 -28.05 -9.44 15.12
C TYR A 71 -29.06 -8.33 14.85
N THR A 72 -28.64 -7.26 14.17
CA THR A 72 -29.49 -6.14 13.77
C THR A 72 -29.82 -6.23 12.29
N GLU A 73 -31.01 -5.78 11.92
CA GLU A 73 -31.36 -5.48 10.54
C GLU A 73 -30.24 -4.64 9.88
N PRO A 74 -29.95 -4.85 8.60
CA PRO A 74 -28.99 -4.03 7.86
C PRO A 74 -29.28 -2.55 8.10
N SER A 75 -28.25 -1.70 8.08
CA SER A 75 -28.45 -0.25 8.16
C SER A 75 -29.49 0.22 7.13
N ALA A 76 -30.05 1.42 7.28
CA ALA A 76 -31.02 1.97 6.30
C ALA A 76 -30.51 2.01 4.84
N ARG A 77 -29.20 1.78 4.62
CA ARG A 77 -28.56 1.65 3.30
C ARG A 77 -28.25 0.20 2.87
N GLY A 78 -28.65 -0.80 3.66
CA GLY A 78 -28.33 -2.20 3.44
C GLY A 78 -26.87 -2.59 3.75
N GLU A 79 -26.11 -1.70 4.37
CA GLU A 79 -24.68 -1.91 4.65
C GLU A 79 -24.49 -2.55 6.03
N ASN A 80 -23.73 -3.64 6.08
CA ASN A 80 -23.26 -4.23 7.33
C ASN A 80 -21.96 -3.54 7.77
N PRO A 81 -21.79 -3.25 9.07
CA PRO A 81 -20.56 -2.66 9.57
C PRO A 81 -19.37 -3.62 9.35
N PRO A 82 -18.14 -3.11 9.19
CA PRO A 82 -16.96 -3.96 9.23
C PRO A 82 -16.82 -4.62 10.61
N CYS A 83 -16.12 -5.76 10.68
CA CYS A 83 -15.73 -6.33 11.96
C CYS A 83 -14.83 -5.37 12.75
N ASP A 84 -14.83 -5.44 14.08
CA ASP A 84 -14.08 -4.52 14.96
C ASP A 84 -12.62 -4.33 14.53
N PRO A 85 -11.81 -5.38 14.26
CA PRO A 85 -10.42 -5.19 13.84
C PRO A 85 -10.27 -4.37 12.55
N CYS A 86 -11.23 -4.50 11.61
CA CYS A 86 -11.23 -3.71 10.39
C CYS A 86 -11.71 -2.28 10.63
N ALA A 87 -12.65 -2.08 11.56
CA ALA A 87 -13.07 -0.74 12.00
C ALA A 87 -11.91 0.01 12.65
N ASP A 88 -11.15 -0.67 13.53
CA ASP A 88 -10.03 -0.11 14.29
C ASP A 88 -8.89 0.43 13.42
N ILE A 89 -8.74 -0.05 12.17
CA ILE A 89 -7.77 0.50 11.22
C ILE A 89 -8.01 1.99 11.00
N LEU A 90 -9.27 2.43 10.98
CA LEU A 90 -9.61 3.84 10.82
C LEU A 90 -9.07 4.69 11.96
N ASP A 91 -8.79 4.09 13.12
CA ASP A 91 -8.20 4.75 14.27
C ASP A 91 -6.67 4.70 14.35
N ASP A 92 -6.04 3.81 13.60
CA ASP A 92 -4.57 3.73 13.51
C ASP A 92 -3.99 5.04 12.93
N LYS A 93 -3.11 5.69 13.72
CA LYS A 93 -2.46 6.95 13.34
C LYS A 93 -1.65 6.83 12.04
N ARG A 94 -1.00 5.69 11.79
CA ARG A 94 -0.22 5.43 10.57
C ARG A 94 -1.16 5.33 9.38
N PHE A 95 -2.31 4.68 9.54
CA PHE A 95 -3.33 4.62 8.49
C PHE A 95 -3.94 6.00 8.21
N LYS A 96 -4.32 6.77 9.25
CA LYS A 96 -4.76 8.17 9.11
C LYS A 96 -3.74 9.02 8.35
N ASN A 97 -2.45 8.86 8.63
CA ASN A 97 -1.38 9.55 7.91
C ASN A 97 -1.27 9.12 6.44
N ALA A 98 -1.45 7.84 6.15
CA ALA A 98 -1.46 7.33 4.78
C ALA A 98 -2.65 7.89 3.99
N LEU A 99 -3.85 7.94 4.59
CA LEU A 99 -5.05 8.53 3.98
C LEU A 99 -4.88 10.02 3.64
N ARG A 100 -4.12 10.77 4.45
CA ARG A 100 -3.88 12.21 4.26
C ARG A 100 -2.84 12.54 3.19
N ARG A 101 -2.14 11.56 2.62
CA ARG A 101 -1.16 11.81 1.56
C ARG A 101 -1.88 12.33 0.32
N LYS A 102 -1.44 13.51 -0.16
CA LYS A 102 -1.95 14.10 -1.39
C LYS A 102 -1.50 13.28 -2.61
N MET A 103 -2.36 13.22 -3.62
CA MET A 103 -1.99 12.63 -4.91
C MET A 103 -0.82 13.44 -5.50
N PRO A 104 0.28 12.78 -5.92
CA PRO A 104 1.32 13.45 -6.68
C PRO A 104 0.72 14.04 -7.97
N ASN A 105 1.28 15.16 -8.45
CA ASN A 105 0.98 15.63 -9.81
C ASN A 105 1.33 14.53 -10.83
N GLU A 106 0.57 14.40 -11.91
CA GLU A 106 0.80 13.39 -12.95
C GLU A 106 2.22 13.45 -13.51
N ASP A 107 2.75 14.65 -13.72
CA ASP A 107 4.13 14.90 -14.15
C ASP A 107 5.18 14.29 -13.20
N HIS A 108 4.81 14.14 -11.93
CA HIS A 108 5.67 13.60 -10.88
C HIS A 108 5.45 12.11 -10.61
N MET A 109 4.39 11.51 -11.16
CA MET A 109 4.09 10.10 -10.94
C MET A 109 5.18 9.18 -11.49
N ARG A 110 5.87 9.59 -12.57
CA ARG A 110 7.04 8.88 -13.13
C ARG A 110 8.23 8.79 -12.17
N PHE A 111 8.30 9.64 -11.15
CA PHE A 111 9.37 9.66 -10.15
C PHE A 111 9.00 8.92 -8.85
N ALA A 112 7.77 8.41 -8.74
CA ALA A 112 7.35 7.65 -7.56
C ALA A 112 8.29 6.45 -7.36
N PRO A 113 8.70 6.07 -6.14
CA PRO A 113 9.55 4.89 -5.99
C PRO A 113 8.87 3.63 -6.55
N THR A 114 9.62 2.79 -7.26
CA THR A 114 9.09 1.59 -7.97
C THR A 114 8.22 0.71 -7.06
N GLN A 115 8.58 0.61 -5.78
CA GLN A 115 7.82 -0.16 -4.79
C GLN A 115 6.40 0.33 -4.52
N TYR A 116 6.08 1.60 -4.79
CA TYR A 116 4.74 2.16 -4.63
C TYR A 116 3.96 2.21 -5.94
N ARG A 117 4.60 1.85 -7.06
CA ARG A 117 3.98 1.79 -8.38
C ARG A 117 3.53 0.36 -8.67
N PRO A 118 2.29 0.16 -9.16
CA PRO A 118 1.91 -1.11 -9.74
C PRO A 118 2.85 -1.43 -10.92
N GLU A 119 3.33 -2.67 -11.00
CA GLU A 119 4.27 -3.11 -12.04
C GLU A 119 3.71 -2.88 -13.45
N LEU A 120 2.42 -3.20 -13.64
CA LEU A 120 1.69 -2.96 -14.89
C LEU A 120 1.68 -1.48 -15.32
N LEU A 121 1.59 -0.54 -14.38
CA LEU A 121 1.63 0.90 -14.66
C LEU A 121 3.00 1.36 -15.15
N SER A 122 4.06 0.73 -14.65
CA SER A 122 5.43 0.99 -15.12
C SER A 122 5.60 0.54 -16.56
N THR A 123 5.04 -0.63 -16.91
CA THR A 123 5.02 -1.15 -18.28
C THR A 123 4.20 -0.26 -19.21
N ILE A 124 2.99 0.15 -18.80
CA ILE A 124 2.12 1.02 -19.61
C ILE A 124 2.81 2.37 -19.89
N TRP A 125 3.45 2.99 -18.89
CA TRP A 125 4.17 4.25 -19.12
C TRP A 125 5.40 4.09 -20.00
N ALA A 126 6.12 2.98 -19.90
CA ALA A 126 7.24 2.69 -20.80
C ALA A 126 6.74 2.56 -22.26
N MET A 127 5.61 1.88 -22.47
CA MET A 127 4.98 1.76 -23.78
C MET A 127 4.50 3.12 -24.30
N GLN A 128 3.83 3.93 -23.48
CA GLN A 128 3.31 5.24 -23.88
C GLN A 128 4.41 6.25 -24.19
N ALA A 129 5.53 6.22 -23.46
CA ALA A 129 6.71 7.03 -23.77
C ALA A 129 7.33 6.62 -25.13
N GLY A 130 7.44 5.32 -25.40
CA GLY A 130 7.88 4.82 -26.70
C GLY A 130 6.94 5.22 -27.85
N VAL A 131 5.63 5.15 -27.63
CA VAL A 131 4.62 5.59 -28.62
C VAL A 131 4.71 7.10 -28.87
N ARG A 132 4.88 7.92 -27.84
CA ARG A 132 5.02 9.38 -27.98
C ARG A 132 6.28 9.76 -28.76
N GLN A 133 7.40 9.08 -28.50
CA GLN A 133 8.65 9.26 -29.27
C GLN A 133 8.47 8.91 -30.75
N LEU A 134 7.69 7.87 -31.08
CA LEU A 134 7.41 7.50 -32.47
C LEU A 134 6.50 8.51 -33.20
N VAL A 135 5.55 9.13 -32.48
CA VAL A 135 4.64 10.14 -33.04
C VAL A 135 5.33 11.50 -33.22
N GLU A 136 6.25 11.87 -32.32
CA GLU A 136 7.04 13.12 -32.40
C GLU A 136 8.23 13.03 -33.39
N MET A 137 8.49 11.85 -33.97
CA MET A 137 9.48 11.62 -35.02
C MET A 137 8.91 11.75 -36.45
N VAL A 138 7.64 12.15 -36.59
CA VAL A 138 6.95 12.40 -37.87
C VAL A 138 6.69 13.88 -38.06
#